data_AF-A0A7R9KBH7-F1
#
_entry.id   AF-A0A7R9KBH7-F1
#
_cell.length_a   1.000
_cell.length_b   1.000
_cell.length_c   1.000
_cell.angle_alpha   90.00
_cell.angle_beta   90.00
_cell.angle_gamma   90.00
#
_symmetry.space_group_name_H-M   'P 1'
#
loop_
_entity.id
_entity.type
_entity.pdbx_description
1 polymer ?
#
loop_
_entity_poly.entity_id
_entity_poly.type
_entity_poly.pdbx_seq_one_letter_code
_entity_poly.pdbx_strand_id
1 'polypeptide(L)'
;MANIGGQKIFMPKPPDRGSFPLDHESECKTSMISYLKCLNDNNSDNTSCRLLAKDYLKCRMDRQLMAKEDFKVLGFKDQTDATLDHK
;
A
#
# COMPACT_ATOMS: atom_id res chain seq x y z
N MET A 1 15.54 -30.00 -40.72
CA MET A 1 14.57 -28.88 -40.78
C MET A 1 14.27 -28.42 -39.36
N ALA A 2 14.05 -27.13 -39.18
CA ALA A 2 14.69 -26.33 -38.15
C ALA A 2 13.94 -26.19 -36.80
N ASN A 3 14.77 -25.95 -35.77
CA ASN A 3 14.59 -25.11 -34.59
C ASN A 3 13.59 -25.51 -33.49
N ILE A 4 14.21 -25.93 -32.38
CA ILE A 4 13.73 -25.87 -31.00
C ILE A 4 13.37 -24.41 -30.68
N GLY A 5 12.07 -24.14 -30.58
CA GLY A 5 11.53 -22.86 -30.14
C GLY A 5 11.83 -22.64 -28.66
N GLY A 6 12.99 -22.05 -28.38
CA GLY A 6 13.37 -21.58 -27.06
C GLY A 6 12.40 -20.52 -26.56
N GLN A 7 11.40 -20.94 -25.79
CA GLN A 7 10.59 -20.05 -24.97
C GLN A 7 11.55 -19.38 -23.98
N LYS A 8 11.84 -18.10 -24.20
CA LYS A 8 12.57 -17.31 -23.21
C LYS A 8 11.75 -17.35 -21.92
N ILE A 9 12.23 -18.11 -20.94
CA ILE A 9 11.73 -18.06 -19.58
C ILE A 9 11.95 -16.62 -19.15
N PHE A 10 10.89 -15.82 -19.19
CA PHE A 10 10.88 -14.52 -18.57
C PHE A 10 10.95 -14.80 -17.08
N MET A 11 12.17 -14.88 -16.54
CA MET A 11 12.36 -14.77 -15.11
C MET A 11 12.07 -13.30 -14.81
N PRO A 12 10.88 -12.96 -14.26
CA PRO A 12 10.72 -11.62 -13.74
C PRO A 12 11.88 -11.41 -12.77
N LYS A 13 12.69 -10.39 -13.01
CA LYS A 13 13.66 -9.97 -11.98
C LYS A 13 12.83 -9.75 -10.71
N PRO A 14 13.29 -10.27 -9.55
CA PRO A 14 12.59 -10.08 -8.29
C PRO A 14 12.19 -8.60 -8.16
N PRO A 15 10.96 -8.35 -7.71
CA PRO A 15 10.13 -7.30 -8.28
C PRO A 15 10.74 -5.92 -8.08
N ASP A 16 10.59 -5.04 -9.08
CA ASP A 16 10.75 -3.58 -8.96
C ASP A 16 9.92 -2.99 -7.79
N ARG A 17 8.98 -3.76 -7.25
CA ARG A 17 8.12 -3.43 -6.12
C ARG A 17 8.28 -4.37 -4.92
N GLY A 18 9.47 -4.96 -4.74
CA GLY A 18 9.93 -5.65 -3.52
C GLY A 18 9.01 -6.76 -2.97
N SER A 19 9.43 -8.01 -3.13
CA SER A 19 9.08 -9.07 -2.16
C SER A 19 9.96 -8.82 -0.95
N PHE A 20 9.57 -7.88 -0.10
CA PHE A 20 10.35 -7.52 1.09
C PHE A 20 9.51 -7.76 2.33
N PRO A 21 10.10 -8.14 3.48
CA PRO A 21 9.42 -7.98 4.77
C PRO A 21 9.05 -6.50 4.91
N LEU A 22 7.80 -6.15 4.60
CA LEU A 22 7.33 -4.77 4.37
C LEU A 22 7.40 -3.86 5.62
N ASP A 23 7.79 -4.41 6.76
CA ASP A 23 7.91 -3.74 8.05
C ASP A 23 8.92 -4.54 8.90
N HIS A 24 10.22 -4.27 8.75
CA HIS A 24 11.25 -4.93 9.56
C HIS A 24 11.16 -4.50 11.04
N GLU A 25 10.82 -3.24 11.29
CA GLU A 25 10.75 -2.66 12.64
C GLU A 25 9.33 -2.23 13.03
N SER A 26 8.33 -2.54 12.19
CA SER A 26 6.93 -2.25 12.45
C SER A 26 6.65 -0.75 12.70
N GLU A 27 7.36 0.12 11.98
CA GLU A 27 7.33 1.58 12.14
C GLU A 27 5.95 2.19 11.87
N CYS A 28 5.17 1.56 10.98
CA CYS A 28 3.82 1.99 10.62
C CYS A 28 2.72 1.10 11.21
N LYS A 29 3.05 0.28 12.22
CA LYS A 29 2.14 -0.71 12.81
C LYS A 29 0.88 -0.09 13.42
N THR A 30 0.99 1.07 14.06
CA THR A 30 -0.16 1.73 14.67
C THR A 30 -1.21 2.10 13.62
N SER A 31 -0.81 2.76 12.53
CA SER A 31 -1.72 3.13 11.43
C SER A 31 -2.26 1.89 10.71
N MET A 32 -1.43 0.86 10.54
CA MET A 32 -1.84 -0.44 9.97
C MET A 32 -2.95 -1.08 10.80
N ILE A 33 -2.78 -1.16 12.13
CA ILE A 33 -3.77 -1.77 13.03
C ILE A 33 -5.07 -0.98 12.97
N SER A 34 -5.03 0.35 13.00
CA SER A 34 -6.24 1.18 12.89
C SER A 34 -6.97 0.92 11.57
N TYR A 35 -6.25 0.84 10.46
CA TYR A 35 -6.82 0.53 9.16
C TYR A 35 -7.46 -0.88 9.12
N LEU A 36 -6.75 -1.90 9.59
CA LEU A 36 -7.26 -3.27 9.63
C LEU A 36 -8.46 -3.41 10.55
N LYS A 37 -8.46 -2.71 11.70
CA LYS A 37 -9.61 -2.66 12.60
C LYS A 37 -10.82 -2.06 11.90
N CYS A 38 -10.65 -0.93 11.21
CA CYS A 38 -11.73 -0.32 10.45
C CYS A 38 -12.28 -1.27 9.38
N LEU A 39 -11.42 -1.97 8.63
CA LEU A 39 -11.88 -2.96 7.65
C LEU A 39 -12.70 -4.06 8.31
N ASN A 40 -12.23 -4.58 9.45
CA ASN A 40 -12.95 -5.61 10.18
C ASN A 40 -14.33 -5.12 10.65
N ASP A 41 -14.40 -3.89 11.17
CA ASP A 41 -15.64 -3.29 11.68
C ASP A 41 -16.64 -2.93 10.55
N ASN A 42 -16.14 -2.64 9.35
CA ASN A 42 -16.93 -2.26 8.17
C ASN A 42 -17.06 -3.37 7.12
N ASN A 43 -16.93 -4.64 7.52
CA ASN A 43 -17.11 -5.80 6.65
C ASN A 43 -16.23 -5.75 5.37
N SER A 44 -14.97 -5.38 5.54
CA SER A 44 -13.96 -5.18 4.49
C SER A 44 -14.27 -4.06 3.48
N ASP A 45 -15.14 -3.11 3.84
CA ASP A 45 -15.35 -1.91 3.02
C ASP A 45 -14.16 -0.94 3.11
N ASN A 46 -13.45 -0.83 1.99
CA ASN A 46 -12.29 0.04 1.84
C ASN A 46 -12.68 1.52 1.74
N THR A 47 -13.90 1.82 1.29
CA THR A 47 -14.33 3.22 1.10
C THR A 47 -14.55 3.93 2.42
N SER A 48 -15.14 3.24 3.40
CA SER A 48 -15.29 3.70 4.78
C SER A 48 -13.95 3.91 5.50
N CYS A 49 -12.92 3.14 5.14
CA CYS A 49 -11.61 3.17 5.80
C CYS A 49 -10.54 3.95 5.04
N ARG A 50 -10.95 4.76 4.04
CA ARG A 50 -10.04 5.42 3.11
C ARG A 50 -9.07 6.40 3.78
N LEU A 51 -9.50 7.10 4.82
CA LEU A 51 -8.62 8.00 5.58
C LEU A 51 -7.50 7.23 6.29
N LEU A 52 -7.84 6.14 6.97
CA LEU A 52 -6.87 5.28 7.65
C LEU A 52 -5.91 4.59 6.67
N ALA A 53 -6.41 4.20 5.50
CA ALA A 53 -5.58 3.68 4.41
C ALA A 53 -4.58 4.75 3.93
N LYS A 54 -5.02 6.00 3.78
CA LYS A 54 -4.17 7.13 3.38
C LYS A 54 -3.05 7.37 4.39
N ASP A 55 -3.36 7.36 5.69
CA ASP A 55 -2.38 7.57 6.76
C ASP A 55 -1.36 6.43 6.84
N TYR A 56 -1.82 5.18 6.66
CA TYR A 56 -0.93 4.02 6.59
C TYR A 56 0.05 4.13 5.41
N LEU A 57 -0.44 4.46 4.22
CA LEU A 57 0.41 4.63 3.04
C LEU A 57 1.33 5.84 3.17
N LYS A 58 0.85 6.93 3.75
CA LYS A 58 1.65 8.12 4.06
C LYS A 58 2.84 7.77 4.95
N CYS A 59 2.60 7.04 6.04
CA CYS A 59 3.66 6.60 6.94
C CYS A 59 4.72 5.80 6.19
N ARG A 60 4.31 4.87 5.33
CA ARG A 60 5.24 4.04 4.56
C ARG A 60 6.07 4.83 3.57
N MET A 61 5.49 5.83 2.92
CA MET A 61 6.20 6.75 2.03
C MET A 61 7.19 7.65 2.80
N ASP A 62 6.79 8.15 3.96
CA ASP A 62 7.61 9.05 4.79
C ASP A 62 8.80 8.30 5.41
N ARG A 63 8.63 7.01 5.75
CA ARG A 63 9.69 6.11 6.25
C ARG A 63 10.50 5.41 5.16
N GLN A 64 10.29 5.75 3.89
CA GLN A 64 10.96 5.11 2.75
C GLN A 64 10.74 3.58 2.66
N LEU A 65 9.65 3.08 3.26
CA LEU A 65 9.17 1.68 3.18
C LEU A 65 8.34 1.43 1.91
N MET A 66 8.08 2.49 1.14
CA MET A 66 7.42 2.48 -0.15
C MET A 66 7.92 3.66 -0.98
N ALA A 67 7.93 3.52 -2.31
CA ALA A 67 8.20 4.65 -3.21
C ALA A 67 7.18 5.77 -2.98
N LYS A 68 7.66 7.02 -2.97
CA LYS A 68 6.79 8.18 -2.85
C LYS A 68 6.00 8.36 -4.14
N GLU A 69 4.69 8.32 -4.04
CA GLU A 69 3.75 8.44 -5.15
C GLU A 69 2.68 9.47 -4.80
N ASP A 70 2.08 10.10 -5.81
CA ASP A 70 0.93 10.99 -5.58
C ASP A 70 -0.28 10.14 -5.15
N PHE A 71 -0.97 10.59 -4.10
CA PHE A 71 -2.22 10.00 -3.63
C PHE A 71 -3.26 9.90 -4.74
N LYS A 72 -3.26 10.82 -5.71
CA LYS A 72 -4.14 10.75 -6.89
C LYS A 72 -3.88 9.51 -7.74
N VAL A 73 -2.61 9.14 -7.92
CA VAL A 73 -2.20 7.93 -8.67
C VAL A 73 -2.55 6.67 -7.88
N LEU A 74 -2.47 6.74 -6.55
CA LEU A 74 -2.92 5.69 -5.64
C LEU A 74 -4.46 5.60 -5.53
N GLY A 75 -5.19 6.39 -6.31
CA GLY A 75 -6.64 6.35 -6.39
C GLY A 75 -7.34 7.08 -5.25
N PHE A 76 -6.64 7.90 -4.44
CA PHE A 76 -7.27 8.81 -3.49
C PHE A 76 -7.70 10.07 -4.23
N LYS A 77 -9.01 10.30 -4.30
CA LYS A 77 -9.53 11.57 -4.79
C LYS A 77 -9.30 12.63 -3.72
N ASP A 78 -9.14 13.89 -4.13
CA ASP A 78 -9.11 15.06 -3.24
C ASP A 78 -10.49 15.25 -2.59
N GLN A 79 -10.87 14.34 -1.70
CA GLN A 79 -11.93 14.60 -0.74
C GLN A 79 -11.23 15.12 0.50
N THR A 80 -11.19 16.45 0.57
CA THR A 80 -10.98 17.21 1.79
C THR A 80 -12.13 16.93 2.75
N ASP A 81 -12.19 15.73 3.32
CA ASP A 81 -13.26 15.35 4.23
C ASP A 81 -12.68 14.84 5.54
N ALA A 82 -12.82 15.72 6.54
CA ALA A 82 -13.03 15.49 7.96
C ALA A 82 -12.19 14.36 8.60
N THR A 83 -11.25 14.62 9.50
CA THR A 83 -11.50 15.27 10.79
C THR A 83 -10.14 15.60 11.40
N LEU A 84 -9.83 16.89 11.51
CA LEU A 84 -8.96 17.34 12.59
C LEU A 84 -9.68 17.06 13.92
N ASP A 85 -8.89 16.79 14.94
CA ASP A 85 -9.27 16.72 16.35
C ASP A 85 -9.86 15.40 16.84
N HIS A 86 -9.00 14.53 17.37
CA HIS A 86 -9.22 13.98 18.71
C HIS A 86 -7.96 14.26 19.55
N LYS A 87 -8.00 15.43 20.20
CA LYS A 87 -7.25 15.73 21.41
C LYS A 87 -7.83 14.94 22.58
#